data_AF-A0A937B4C0-F1
#
_entry.id   AF-A0A937B4C0-F1
#
_cell.length_a   1.000
_cell.length_b   1.000
_cell.length_c   1.000
_cell.angle_alpha   90.00
_cell.angle_beta   90.00
_cell.angle_gamma   90.00
#
_symmetry.space_group_name_H-M   'P 1'
#
loop_
_entity.id
_entity.type
_entity.pdbx_description
1 polymer ?
#
loop_
_entity_poly.entity_id
_entity_poly.type
_entity_poly.pdbx_seq_one_letter_code
_entity_poly.pdbx_strand_id
1 'polypeptide(L)'
;MPKKLTPEQVAGYERDGFVCPVDAFSTAQARAWRDRLEAFERSEGQKMTRGHNFKPHLLFPWVDEIVHAPEVLDAVEDLIGPNIRLFHLTVWPKDAGSGAYVSWHQDATYFALDPICHGAAW
;
A
#
# COMPACT_ATOMS: atom_id res chain seq x y z
N MET A 1 -3.75 4.63 -23.73
CA MET A 1 -3.69 3.19 -23.40
C MET A 1 -3.14 3.08 -21.99
N PRO A 2 -3.59 2.10 -21.19
CA PRO A 2 -3.04 1.89 -19.86
C PRO A 2 -1.53 1.63 -19.93
N LYS A 3 -0.78 2.09 -18.92
CA LYS A 3 0.66 1.94 -18.80
C LYS A 3 1.06 0.57 -18.24
N LYS A 4 0.27 0.03 -17.32
CA LYS A 4 0.59 -1.16 -16.52
C LYS A 4 -0.55 -2.19 -16.52
N LEU A 5 -1.80 -1.77 -16.38
CA LEU A 5 -2.97 -2.65 -16.33
C LEU A 5 -3.45 -3.02 -17.75
N THR A 6 -4.07 -4.19 -17.89
CA THR A 6 -4.79 -4.52 -19.12
C THR A 6 -6.16 -3.83 -19.15
N PRO A 7 -6.76 -3.58 -20.34
CA PRO A 7 -8.13 -3.08 -20.43
C PRO A 7 -9.14 -3.93 -19.64
N GLU A 8 -8.95 -5.25 -19.62
CA GLU A 8 -9.79 -6.19 -18.87
C GLU A 8 -9.64 -6.02 -17.35
N GLN A 9 -8.43 -5.73 -16.86
CA GLN A 9 -8.18 -5.42 -15.46
C GLN A 9 -8.82 -4.09 -15.03
N VAL A 10 -8.76 -3.06 -15.89
CA VAL A 10 -9.43 -1.78 -15.63
C VAL A 10 -10.95 -1.97 -15.57
N ALA A 11 -11.54 -2.67 -16.55
CA ALA A 11 -12.97 -2.97 -16.55
C ALA A 11 -13.39 -3.86 -15.35
N GLY A 12 -12.51 -4.76 -14.91
CA GLY A 12 -12.71 -5.56 -13.71
C GLY A 12 -12.76 -4.71 -12.44
N TYR A 13 -11.83 -3.76 -12.29
CA TYR A 13 -11.82 -2.82 -11.17
C TYR A 13 -13.11 -1.99 -11.10
N GLU A 14 -13.58 -1.47 -12.24
CA GLU A 14 -14.83 -0.69 -12.31
C GLU A 14 -16.06 -1.52 -11.90
N ARG A 15 -16.09 -2.81 -12.27
CA ARG A 15 -17.21 -3.70 -11.98
C ARG A 15 -17.20 -4.22 -10.53
N ASP A 16 -16.03 -4.65 -10.06
CA ASP A 16 -15.91 -5.44 -8.82
C ASP A 16 -15.36 -4.62 -7.64
N GLY A 17 -14.83 -3.41 -7.89
CA GLY A 17 -14.27 -2.51 -6.88
C GLY A 17 -12.84 -2.85 -6.44
N PHE A 18 -12.18 -3.82 -7.09
CA PHE A 18 -10.78 -4.16 -6.85
C PHE A 18 -10.14 -4.84 -8.07
N VAL A 19 -8.81 -4.86 -8.12
CA VAL A 19 -8.04 -5.60 -9.12
C VAL A 19 -6.85 -6.29 -8.46
N CYS A 20 -6.74 -7.61 -8.66
CA CYS A 20 -5.59 -8.39 -8.22
C CYS A 20 -5.50 -9.72 -9.01
N PRO A 21 -4.30 -10.32 -9.13
CA PRO A 21 -3.00 -9.76 -8.75
C PRO A 21 -2.51 -8.69 -9.74
N VAL A 22 -1.62 -7.81 -9.27
CA VAL A 22 -0.85 -6.87 -10.10
C VAL A 22 0.62 -6.99 -9.69
N ASP A 23 1.47 -7.42 -10.61
CA ASP A 23 2.89 -7.61 -10.33
C ASP A 23 3.60 -6.25 -10.19
N ALA A 24 3.98 -5.91 -8.96
CA ALA A 24 4.72 -4.68 -8.66
C ALA A 24 6.22 -4.94 -8.44
N PHE A 25 6.58 -5.93 -7.63
CA PHE A 25 7.95 -6.12 -7.15
C PHE A 25 8.39 -7.57 -7.20
N SER A 26 9.69 -7.79 -7.40
CA SER A 26 10.28 -9.12 -7.27
C SER A 26 10.30 -9.61 -5.82
N THR A 27 10.35 -10.92 -5.64
CA THR A 27 10.54 -11.53 -4.31
C THR A 27 11.80 -11.05 -3.60
N ALA A 28 12.87 -10.73 -4.36
CA ALA A 28 14.11 -10.22 -3.79
C ALA A 28 13.96 -8.80 -3.23
N GLN A 29 13.28 -7.90 -3.96
CA GLN A 29 12.97 -6.55 -3.47
C GLN A 29 12.10 -6.61 -2.22
N ALA A 30 11.00 -7.38 -2.27
CA ALA A 30 10.11 -7.58 -1.14
C ALA A 30 10.85 -8.12 0.10
N ARG A 31 11.75 -9.09 -0.09
CA ARG A 31 12.60 -9.61 0.99
C ARG A 31 13.53 -8.54 1.56
N ALA A 32 14.20 -7.77 0.70
CA ALA A 32 15.12 -6.73 1.14
C ALA A 32 14.44 -5.63 1.96
N TRP A 33 13.20 -5.24 1.65
CA TRP A 33 12.43 -4.29 2.47
C TRP A 33 11.96 -4.90 3.78
N ARG A 34 11.54 -6.17 3.76
CA ARG A 34 11.23 -6.90 4.99
C ARG A 34 12.44 -7.00 5.92
N ASP A 35 13.62 -7.30 5.39
CA ASP A 35 14.84 -7.39 6.19
C ASP A 35 15.17 -6.04 6.86
N ARG A 36 14.89 -4.91 6.18
CA ARG A 36 15.04 -3.56 6.74
C ARG A 36 14.04 -3.26 7.85
N LEU A 37 12.77 -3.65 7.68
CA LEU A 37 11.76 -3.58 8.74
C LEU A 37 12.22 -4.37 9.97
N GLU A 38 12.61 -5.63 9.79
CA GLU A 38 13.04 -6.49 10.89
C GLU A 38 14.34 -5.99 11.55
N ALA A 39 15.25 -5.37 10.79
CA ALA A 39 16.45 -4.72 11.33
C ALA A 39 16.10 -3.52 12.22
N PHE A 40 15.15 -2.69 11.79
CA PHE A 40 14.64 -1.59 12.60
C PHE A 40 13.98 -2.10 13.89
N GLU A 41 13.13 -3.14 13.81
CA GLU A 41 12.51 -3.72 15.01
C GLU A 41 13.56 -4.25 16.00
N ARG A 42 14.64 -4.85 15.49
CA ARG A 42 15.76 -5.31 16.34
C ARG A 42 16.51 -4.15 17.00
N SER A 43 16.74 -3.04 16.30
CA SER A 43 17.45 -1.89 16.89
C SER A 43 16.63 -1.17 17.96
N GLU A 44 15.31 -1.13 17.79
CA GLU A 44 14.38 -0.54 18.77
C GLU A 44 14.07 -1.48 19.95
N GLY A 45 14.39 -2.77 19.83
CA GLY A 45 14.00 -3.79 20.80
C GLY A 45 12.49 -4.04 20.87
N GLN A 46 11.73 -3.58 19.88
CA GLN A 46 10.28 -3.71 19.80
C GLN A 46 9.78 -3.74 18.37
N LYS A 47 8.57 -4.26 18.17
CA LYS A 47 7.87 -4.28 16.88
C LYS A 47 7.55 -2.87 16.39
N MET A 48 7.30 -2.74 15.08
CA MET A 48 6.76 -1.50 14.55
C MET A 48 5.32 -1.30 15.07
N THR A 49 5.17 -0.38 16.02
CA THR A 49 3.89 -0.09 16.69
C THR A 49 3.38 1.31 16.33
N ARG A 50 2.35 1.74 17.08
CA ARG A 50 1.71 3.06 16.96
C ARG A 50 2.75 4.18 17.07
N GLY A 51 2.87 4.97 16.01
CA GLY A 51 3.82 6.08 15.90
C GLY A 51 4.74 5.93 14.70
N HIS A 52 5.25 4.72 14.47
CA HIS A 52 6.07 4.41 13.29
C HIS A 52 5.22 3.91 12.12
N ASN A 53 4.10 3.26 12.42
CA ASN A 53 3.27 2.60 11.42
C ASN A 53 2.37 3.55 10.62
N PHE A 54 2.19 4.80 11.05
CA PHE A 54 1.41 5.84 10.36
C PHE A 54 2.33 6.76 9.56
N LYS A 55 2.09 6.86 8.26
CA LYS A 55 2.95 7.56 7.29
C LYS A 55 4.45 7.19 7.39
N PRO A 56 4.83 5.89 7.45
CA PRO A 56 6.22 5.47 7.57
C PRO A 56 7.13 5.92 6.41
N HIS A 57 6.59 6.27 5.25
CA HIS A 57 7.38 6.89 4.16
C HIS A 57 8.07 8.20 4.59
N LEU A 58 7.56 8.88 5.62
CA LEU A 58 8.20 10.07 6.19
C LEU A 58 9.38 9.73 7.12
N LEU A 59 9.49 8.48 7.56
CA LEU A 59 10.49 8.02 8.53
C LEU A 59 11.53 7.10 7.89
N PHE A 60 11.12 6.35 6.88
CA PHE A 60 11.89 5.26 6.30
C PHE A 60 12.03 5.46 4.78
N PRO A 61 13.25 5.77 4.27
CA PRO A 61 13.48 5.93 2.83
C PRO A 61 13.07 4.70 2.01
N TRP A 62 13.23 3.49 2.57
CA TRP A 62 12.83 2.26 1.90
C TRP A 62 11.32 2.11 1.75
N VAL A 63 10.50 2.80 2.56
CA VAL A 63 9.04 2.86 2.38
C VAL A 63 8.69 3.92 1.34
N ASP A 64 9.43 5.03 1.33
CA ASP A 64 9.29 6.08 0.32
C ASP A 64 9.58 5.56 -1.10
N GLU A 65 10.59 4.70 -1.24
CA GLU A 65 10.91 3.99 -2.48
C GLU A 65 9.72 3.18 -3.02
N ILE A 66 8.95 2.52 -2.13
CA ILE A 66 7.82 1.67 -2.52
C ILE A 66 6.67 2.53 -3.06
N VAL A 67 6.34 3.63 -2.39
CA VAL A 67 5.19 4.48 -2.77
C VAL A 67 5.45 5.33 -4.01
N HIS A 68 6.71 5.57 -4.34
CA HIS A 68 7.13 6.28 -5.55
C HIS A 68 7.53 5.33 -6.70
N ALA A 69 7.40 4.02 -6.52
CA ALA A 69 7.74 3.05 -7.55
C ALA A 69 6.82 3.17 -8.78
N PRO A 70 7.35 3.25 -10.01
CA PRO A 70 6.55 3.29 -11.23
C PRO A 70 5.60 2.09 -11.35
N GLU A 71 6.01 0.91 -10.89
CA GLU A 71 5.18 -0.28 -10.94
C GLU A 71 3.88 -0.17 -10.12
N VAL A 72 3.89 0.67 -9.08
CA VAL A 72 2.70 1.02 -8.29
C VAL A 72 1.99 2.22 -8.90
N LEU A 73 2.72 3.31 -9.19
CA LEU A 73 2.13 4.55 -9.67
C LEU A 73 1.48 4.40 -11.05
N ASP A 74 2.07 3.65 -11.97
CA ASP A 74 1.48 3.40 -13.29
C ASP A 74 0.18 2.58 -13.19
N ALA A 75 0.11 1.61 -12.27
CA ALA A 75 -1.12 0.84 -12.03
C ALA A 75 -2.23 1.71 -11.41
N VAL A 76 -1.87 2.61 -10.48
CA VAL A 76 -2.82 3.55 -9.88
C VAL A 76 -3.28 4.59 -10.91
N GLU A 77 -2.35 5.13 -11.70
CA GLU A 77 -2.63 6.11 -12.76
C GLU A 77 -3.62 5.56 -13.79
N ASP A 78 -3.49 4.29 -14.15
CA ASP A 78 -4.41 3.63 -15.08
C ASP A 78 -5.87 3.59 -14.58
N LEU A 79 -6.09 3.70 -13.26
CA LEU A 79 -7.41 3.66 -12.63
C LEU A 79 -7.98 5.05 -12.32
N ILE A 80 -7.15 5.97 -11.82
CA ILE A 80 -7.62 7.27 -11.30
C ILE A 80 -7.13 8.48 -12.12
N GLY A 81 -6.28 8.25 -13.13
CA GLY A 81 -5.63 9.29 -13.89
C GLY A 81 -4.33 9.80 -13.25
N PRO A 82 -3.66 10.78 -13.89
CA PRO A 82 -2.26 11.14 -13.59
C PRO A 82 -2.08 11.97 -12.31
N ASN A 83 -3.16 12.49 -11.73
CA ASN A 83 -3.09 13.36 -10.56
C ASN A 83 -3.15 12.55 -9.27
N ILE A 84 -2.03 11.94 -8.90
CA ILE A 84 -1.94 11.05 -7.73
C ILE A 84 -1.42 11.83 -6.53
N ARG A 85 -2.06 11.63 -5.37
CA ARG A 85 -1.56 12.11 -4.08
C ARG A 85 -1.61 11.00 -3.04
N LEU A 86 -0.47 10.73 -2.41
CA LEU A 86 -0.42 9.88 -1.22
C LEU A 86 -1.00 10.64 -0.02
N PHE A 87 -2.28 10.43 0.26
CA PHE A 87 -2.98 11.06 1.38
C PHE A 87 -2.69 10.36 2.71
N HIS A 88 -2.67 9.03 2.69
CA HIS A 88 -2.53 8.18 3.86
C HIS A 88 -1.70 6.94 3.52
N LEU A 89 -0.92 6.47 4.48
CA LEU A 89 -0.23 5.19 4.41
C LEU A 89 -0.15 4.63 5.82
N THR A 90 -0.54 3.37 5.98
CA THR A 90 -0.36 2.65 7.23
C THR A 90 0.15 1.25 6.95
N VAL A 91 1.08 0.77 7.78
CA VAL A 91 1.57 -0.61 7.73
C VAL A 91 1.05 -1.38 8.94
N TRP A 92 0.56 -2.60 8.71
CA TRP A 92 -0.04 -3.45 9.75
C TRP A 92 0.67 -4.80 9.82
N PRO A 93 1.84 -4.91 10.48
CA PRO A 93 2.47 -6.21 10.68
C PRO A 93 1.52 -7.12 11.49
N LYS A 94 1.24 -8.31 10.95
CA LYS A 94 0.48 -9.36 11.64
C LYS A 94 1.41 -10.54 11.88
N ASP A 95 1.95 -10.61 13.08
CA ASP A 95 2.83 -11.71 13.46
C ASP A 95 2.06 -13.03 13.53
N ALA A 96 2.75 -14.12 13.19
CA ALA A 96 2.20 -15.46 13.27
C ALA A 96 1.72 -15.76 14.69
N GLY A 97 0.48 -16.25 14.82
CA GLY A 97 -0.12 -16.58 16.12
C GLY A 97 -0.59 -15.39 16.96
N SER A 98 -0.48 -14.15 16.48
CA SER A 98 -0.94 -12.95 17.22
C SER A 98 -2.45 -12.88 17.45
N GLY A 99 -3.25 -13.60 16.65
CA GLY A 99 -4.71 -13.48 16.64
C GLY A 99 -5.23 -12.14 16.11
N ALA A 100 -4.34 -11.26 15.63
CA ALA A 100 -4.72 -9.96 15.11
C ALA A 100 -5.52 -10.10 13.80
N TYR A 101 -6.68 -9.44 13.74
CA TYR A 101 -7.54 -9.44 12.57
C TYR A 101 -8.02 -8.02 12.26
N VAL A 102 -8.53 -7.84 11.04
CA VAL A 102 -9.17 -6.60 10.61
C VAL A 102 -10.63 -6.97 10.32
N SER A 103 -11.58 -6.33 11.02
CA SER A 103 -13.00 -6.56 10.81
C SER A 103 -13.45 -6.04 9.44
N TRP A 104 -14.59 -6.52 8.95
CA TRP A 104 -15.23 -5.93 7.77
C TRP A 104 -15.49 -4.43 7.98
N HIS A 105 -15.05 -3.60 7.02
CA HIS A 105 -15.21 -2.15 7.03
C HIS A 105 -15.05 -1.56 5.62
N GLN A 106 -15.29 -0.25 5.49
CA GLN A 106 -14.98 0.53 4.29
C GLN A 106 -14.05 1.68 4.68
N ASP A 107 -12.92 1.81 3.98
CA ASP A 107 -11.90 2.84 4.25
C ASP A 107 -12.46 4.26 4.22
N ALA A 108 -13.39 4.53 3.30
CA ALA A 108 -13.99 5.85 3.12
C ALA A 108 -14.64 6.43 4.39
N THR A 109 -15.13 5.56 5.27
CA THR A 109 -15.78 5.98 6.52
C THR A 109 -14.82 6.60 7.55
N TYR A 110 -13.51 6.44 7.37
CA TYR A 110 -12.50 6.93 8.29
C TYR A 110 -11.84 8.25 7.88
N PHE A 111 -11.91 8.62 6.60
CA PHE A 111 -11.08 9.71 6.05
C PHE A 111 -11.81 11.03 5.84
N ALA A 112 -13.15 11.03 5.86
CA ALA A 112 -13.97 12.23 5.68
C ALA A 112 -13.54 13.10 4.49
N LEU A 113 -13.11 12.48 3.39
CA LEU A 113 -12.78 13.16 2.14
C LEU A 113 -14.06 13.53 1.39
N ASP A 114 -14.10 14.73 0.85
CA ASP A 114 -15.17 15.23 -0.02
C ASP A 114 -14.58 15.79 -1.32
N PRO A 115 -14.88 15.19 -2.50
CA PRO A 115 -15.63 13.95 -2.68
C PRO A 115 -14.86 12.70 -2.21
N ILE A 116 -15.55 11.57 -2.05
CA ILE A 116 -14.94 10.26 -1.78
C ILE A 116 -14.22 9.78 -3.05
N CYS A 117 -12.92 10.08 -3.17
CA CYS A 117 -12.14 9.84 -4.38
C CYS A 117 -10.82 9.08 -4.14
N HIS A 118 -10.64 8.45 -2.98
CA HIS A 118 -9.45 7.66 -2.69
C HIS A 118 -9.60 6.19 -3.08
N GLY A 119 -8.48 5.57 -3.44
CA GLY A 119 -8.33 4.12 -3.54
C GLY A 119 -7.18 3.64 -2.64
N ALA A 120 -7.03 2.32 -2.51
CA ALA A 120 -5.94 1.71 -1.75
C ALA A 120 -5.10 0.80 -2.66
N ALA A 121 -3.79 1.00 -2.65
CA ALA A 121 -2.82 0.01 -3.13
C ALA A 121 -2.32 -0.78 -1.91
N TRP A 122 -2.47 -2.10 -1.95
CA TRP A 122 -2.22 -2.99 -0.81
C TRP A 122 -1.13 -4.02 -1.14
#